data_AF-A0A7V9DQB2-F1
#
_entry.id   AF-A0A7V9DQB2-F1
#
_cell.length_a   1.000
_cell.length_b   1.000
_cell.length_c   1.000
_cell.angle_alpha   90.00
_cell.angle_beta   90.00
_cell.angle_gamma   90.00
#
_symmetry.space_group_name_H-M   'P 1'
#
loop_
_entity.id
_entity.type
_entity.pdbx_description
1 polymer ?
#
loop_
_entity_poly.entity_id
_entity_poly.type
_entity_poly.pdbx_seq_one_letter_code
_entity_poly.pdbx_strand_id
1 'polypeptide(L)'
;DDLKRGPGHYPQTPLPGQLGNAAIAGHRTSYGEPFAYIDQLQTGDEITVATPAGTFIYVVDDSRIVSPSDTYVLETDDDSASRLTLTSCHPRYSASQRIAVSAGLAGTRARRRSVSQ
;
A
#
# COMPACT_ATOMS: atom_id res chain seq x y z
N ASP A 1 9.95 -7.98 -12.61
CA ASP A 1 9.24 -9.28 -12.50
C ASP A 1 8.92 -9.56 -11.02
N ASP A 2 8.59 -8.49 -10.28
CA ASP A 2 8.89 -8.41 -8.84
C ASP A 2 7.71 -8.87 -7.98
N LEU A 3 6.49 -8.71 -8.51
CA LEU A 3 5.26 -9.17 -7.86
C LEU A 3 5.18 -10.69 -7.72
N LYS A 4 5.99 -11.45 -8.47
CA LYS A 4 6.11 -12.91 -8.30
C LYS A 4 6.68 -13.32 -6.94
N ARG A 5 7.33 -12.39 -6.22
CA ARG A 5 8.01 -12.66 -4.94
C ARG A 5 7.31 -12.03 -3.72
N GLY A 6 6.20 -11.31 -3.93
CA GLY A 6 5.46 -10.59 -2.89
C GLY A 6 4.97 -9.23 -3.36
N PRO A 7 4.44 -8.38 -2.45
CA PRO A 7 4.06 -7.02 -2.80
C PRO A 7 5.25 -6.20 -3.33
N GLY A 8 5.01 -5.36 -4.33
CA GLY A 8 6.01 -4.51 -4.97
C GLY A 8 5.66 -3.04 -4.84
N HIS A 9 6.63 -2.22 -4.47
CA HIS A 9 6.51 -0.77 -4.46
C HIS A 9 6.52 -0.21 -5.89
N TYR A 10 5.76 0.86 -6.14
CA TYR A 10 5.82 1.61 -7.38
C TYR A 10 7.01 2.58 -7.36
N PRO A 11 8.07 2.37 -8.17
CA PRO A 11 9.34 3.09 -8.02
C PRO A 11 9.24 4.62 -8.16
N GLN A 12 8.23 5.11 -8.87
CA GLN A 12 7.98 6.54 -9.07
C GLN A 12 7.26 7.23 -7.90
N THR A 13 6.85 6.47 -6.88
CA THR A 13 6.16 6.99 -5.69
C THR A 13 7.12 7.10 -4.50
N PRO A 14 6.88 8.00 -3.53
CA PRO A 14 7.61 8.03 -2.26
C PRO A 14 7.70 6.67 -1.57
N LEU A 15 8.69 6.49 -0.70
CA LEU A 15 8.77 5.30 0.14
C LEU A 15 7.77 5.40 1.31
N PRO A 16 7.26 4.27 1.84
CA PRO A 16 6.44 4.28 3.05
C PRO A 16 7.12 5.03 4.20
N GLY A 17 6.37 5.95 4.81
CA GLY A 17 6.80 6.87 5.86
C GLY A 17 7.29 8.22 5.37
N GLN A 18 7.51 8.41 4.07
CA GLN A 18 7.82 9.72 3.49
C GLN A 18 6.55 10.54 3.22
N LEU A 19 6.71 11.85 3.08
CA LEU A 19 5.64 12.73 2.62
C LEU A 19 5.24 12.39 1.18
N GLY A 20 3.97 12.63 0.88
CA GLY A 20 3.29 12.21 -0.34
C GLY A 20 2.67 10.81 -0.22
N ASN A 21 2.38 10.21 -1.37
CA ASN A 21 1.64 8.95 -1.46
C ASN A 21 2.53 7.78 -1.89
N ALA A 22 2.92 6.93 -0.94
CA ALA A 22 3.61 5.69 -1.27
C ALA A 22 2.62 4.67 -1.84
N ALA A 23 2.96 3.99 -2.95
CA ALA A 23 2.09 2.97 -3.52
C ALA A 23 2.73 1.59 -3.54
N ILE A 24 1.93 0.56 -3.26
CA ILE A 24 2.33 -0.85 -3.28
C ILE A 24 1.28 -1.68 -4.03
N ALA A 25 1.74 -2.45 -5.02
CA ALA A 25 0.93 -3.43 -5.73
C ALA A 25 1.11 -4.82 -5.12
N GLY A 26 0.06 -5.62 -5.10
CA GLY A 26 0.11 -7.03 -4.71
C GLY A 26 -0.87 -7.88 -5.53
N HIS A 27 -0.52 -9.13 -5.78
CA HIS A 27 -1.42 -10.05 -6.49
C HIS A 27 -2.62 -10.46 -5.61
N ARG A 28 -3.79 -10.56 -6.25
CA ARG A 28 -5.02 -11.03 -5.60
C ARG A 28 -5.25 -12.54 -5.67
N THR A 29 -4.64 -13.22 -6.63
CA THR A 29 -4.95 -14.64 -6.92
C THR A 29 -3.74 -15.51 -7.23
N SER A 30 -2.56 -14.91 -7.42
CA SER A 30 -1.35 -15.61 -7.84
C SER A 30 -0.20 -15.30 -6.89
N TYR A 31 0.84 -16.14 -6.93
CA TYR A 31 2.10 -15.91 -6.20
C TYR A 31 1.91 -15.66 -4.70
N GLY A 32 1.22 -16.58 -4.02
CA GLY A 32 0.89 -16.47 -2.60
C GLY A 32 -0.22 -15.47 -2.28
N GLU A 33 -0.78 -14.81 -3.30
CA GLU A 33 -1.96 -13.96 -3.22
C GLU A 33 -1.95 -12.97 -2.04
N PRO A 34 -0.88 -12.16 -1.88
CA PRO A 34 -0.68 -11.34 -0.70
C PRO A 34 -1.83 -10.36 -0.43
N PHE A 35 -2.58 -9.97 -1.48
CA PHE A 35 -3.74 -9.08 -1.40
C PHE A 35 -5.06 -9.81 -1.72
N ALA A 36 -5.18 -11.11 -1.44
CA ALA A 36 -6.38 -11.93 -1.71
C ALA A 36 -7.69 -11.31 -1.17
N TYR A 37 -7.60 -10.65 -0.02
CA TYR A 37 -8.72 -10.09 0.74
C TYR A 37 -8.65 -8.55 0.87
N ILE A 38 -7.92 -7.87 -0.02
CA ILE A 38 -7.83 -6.40 -0.01
C ILE A 38 -9.21 -5.72 -0.08
N ASP A 39 -10.22 -6.38 -0.66
CA ASP A 39 -11.61 -5.94 -0.71
C ASP A 39 -12.36 -6.04 0.62
N GLN A 40 -11.76 -6.65 1.64
CA GLN A 40 -12.32 -6.70 2.99
C GLN A 40 -11.82 -5.58 3.89
N LEU A 41 -10.81 -4.80 3.46
CA LEU A 41 -10.34 -3.64 4.21
C LEU A 41 -11.42 -2.57 4.26
N GLN A 42 -11.64 -2.03 5.46
CA GLN A 42 -12.64 -1.00 5.74
C GLN A 42 -11.99 0.24 6.36
N THR A 43 -12.66 1.38 6.25
CA THR A 43 -12.25 2.60 6.94
C THR A 43 -12.06 2.33 8.44
N GLY A 44 -10.89 2.71 8.96
CA GLY A 44 -10.49 2.47 10.35
C GLY A 44 -9.54 1.28 10.53
N ASP A 45 -9.39 0.39 9.54
CA ASP A 45 -8.44 -0.71 9.64
C ASP A 45 -6.99 -0.23 9.61
N GLU A 46 -6.11 -0.88 10.39
CA GLU A 46 -4.69 -0.56 10.43
C GLU A 46 -3.88 -1.39 9.41
N ILE A 47 -3.00 -0.70 8.68
CA ILE A 47 -2.00 -1.29 7.80
C ILE A 47 -0.61 -0.98 8.38
N THR A 48 0.12 -2.02 8.78
CA THR A 48 1.49 -1.88 9.28
C THR A 48 2.50 -2.17 8.17
N VAL A 49 3.35 -1.19 7.86
CA VAL A 49 4.44 -1.31 6.88
C VAL A 49 5.79 -1.26 7.59
N ALA A 50 6.53 -2.37 7.54
CA ALA A 50 7.88 -2.46 8.08
C ALA A 50 8.93 -2.26 6.97
N THR A 51 9.80 -1.28 7.14
CA THR A 51 10.91 -0.97 6.23
C THR A 51 12.24 -0.98 7.00
N PRO A 52 13.39 -0.89 6.31
CA PRO A 52 14.67 -0.67 6.98
C PRO A 52 14.72 0.62 7.81
N ALA A 53 13.93 1.65 7.46
CA ALA A 53 13.90 2.93 8.17
C ALA A 53 13.05 2.88 9.46
N GLY A 54 12.02 2.02 9.51
CA GLY A 54 11.13 1.94 10.67
C GLY A 54 9.86 1.15 10.38
N THR A 55 8.92 1.20 11.32
CA THR A 55 7.58 0.65 11.16
C THR A 55 6.57 1.78 11.14
N PHE A 56 5.72 1.82 10.12
CA PHE A 56 4.73 2.85 9.89
C PHE A 56 3.34 2.23 9.95
N ILE A 57 2.42 2.86 10.69
CA ILE A 57 1.04 2.42 10.85
C ILE A 57 0.17 3.41 10.10
N TYR A 58 -0.53 2.92 9.10
CA TYR A 58 -1.51 3.66 8.31
C TYR A 58 -2.91 3.21 8.72
N VAL A 59 -3.88 4.12 8.68
CA VAL A 59 -5.29 3.82 8.91
C VAL A 59 -6.04 4.02 7.60
N VAL A 60 -6.77 3.00 7.18
CA VAL A 60 -7.58 3.03 5.95
C VAL A 60 -8.63 4.12 6.06
N ASP A 61 -8.75 4.94 5.03
CA ASP A 61 -9.74 6.02 4.92
C ASP A 61 -10.71 5.81 3.76
N ASP A 62 -10.28 5.17 2.66
CA ASP A 62 -11.10 4.97 1.46
C ASP A 62 -10.75 3.68 0.68
N SER A 63 -11.72 3.19 -0.10
CA SER A 63 -11.49 2.12 -1.09
C SER A 63 -12.32 2.35 -2.35
N ARG A 64 -11.74 2.08 -3.53
CA ARG A 64 -12.42 2.30 -4.82
C ARG A 64 -12.02 1.30 -5.89
N ILE A 65 -12.94 1.06 -6.82
CA ILE A 65 -12.69 0.29 -8.04
C ILE A 65 -12.44 1.24 -9.21
N VAL A 66 -11.32 1.07 -9.90
CA VAL A 66 -10.85 1.97 -10.97
C VAL A 66 -10.45 1.21 -12.24
N SER A 67 -10.35 1.91 -13.36
CA SER A 67 -9.78 1.34 -14.59
C SER A 67 -8.29 1.04 -14.39
N PRO A 68 -7.71 0.02 -15.05
CA PRO A 68 -6.26 -0.23 -15.02
C PRO A 68 -5.41 0.94 -15.52
N SER A 69 -6.00 1.85 -16.31
CA SER A 69 -5.35 3.07 -16.81
C SER A 69 -5.40 4.26 -15.84
N ASP A 70 -6.15 4.17 -14.75
CA ASP A 70 -6.40 5.28 -13.84
C ASP A 70 -5.23 5.43 -12.86
N THR A 71 -4.14 6.05 -13.31
CA THR A 71 -2.92 6.20 -12.51
C THR A 71 -3.01 7.27 -11.43
N TYR A 72 -4.04 8.14 -11.46
CA TYR A 72 -4.22 9.23 -10.49
C TYR A 72 -4.26 8.73 -9.03
N VAL A 73 -4.65 7.47 -8.78
CA VAL A 73 -4.67 6.86 -7.44
C VAL A 73 -3.27 6.66 -6.82
N LEU A 74 -2.22 6.78 -7.64
CA LEU A 74 -0.82 6.67 -7.24
C LEU A 74 -0.17 8.04 -7.03
N GLU A 75 -0.82 9.11 -7.45
CA GLU A 75 -0.27 10.46 -7.39
C GLU A 75 -0.32 11.00 -5.96
N THR A 76 0.52 12.01 -5.69
CA THR A 76 0.48 12.78 -4.45
C THR A 76 -0.43 13.97 -4.63
N ASP A 77 -1.54 14.00 -3.90
CA ASP A 77 -2.52 15.09 -3.88
C ASP A 77 -2.29 16.08 -2.73
N ASP A 78 -1.67 15.62 -1.64
CA ASP A 78 -1.20 16.42 -0.50
C ASP A 78 0.27 16.09 -0.19
N ASP A 79 1.16 17.05 -0.44
CA ASP A 79 2.61 16.91 -0.19
C ASP A 79 3.01 17.15 1.28
N SER A 80 2.06 17.55 2.12
CA SER A 80 2.24 17.74 3.57
C SER A 80 1.83 16.52 4.39
N ALA A 81 1.11 15.57 3.78
CA ALA A 81 0.68 14.32 4.41
C ALA A 81 1.56 13.13 4.00
N SER A 82 1.57 12.08 4.80
CA SER A 82 2.11 10.77 4.41
C SER A 82 0.95 9.80 4.20
N ARG A 83 0.84 9.27 2.98
CA ARG A 83 -0.23 8.37 2.56
C ARG A 83 0.31 7.05 2.01
N LEU A 84 -0.57 6.06 2.00
CA LEU A 84 -0.35 4.75 1.41
C LEU A 84 -1.53 4.39 0.50
N THR A 85 -1.24 4.01 -0.74
CA THR A 85 -2.18 3.33 -1.65
C THR A 85 -1.75 1.88 -1.84
N LEU A 86 -2.66 0.94 -1.56
CA LEU A 86 -2.52 -0.48 -1.94
C LEU A 86 -3.34 -0.77 -3.19
N THR A 87 -2.75 -1.44 -4.19
CA THR A 87 -3.46 -1.81 -5.43
C THR A 87 -3.46 -3.30 -5.71
N SER A 88 -4.56 -3.79 -6.28
CA SER A 88 -4.67 -5.16 -6.79
C SER A 88 -5.66 -5.30 -7.94
N CYS A 89 -5.69 -6.47 -8.60
CA CYS A 89 -6.67 -6.77 -9.64
C CYS A 89 -8.09 -6.93 -9.07
N HIS A 90 -9.10 -6.52 -9.82
CA HIS A 90 -10.51 -6.68 -9.46
C HIS A 90 -11.38 -6.94 -10.70
N PRO A 91 -12.46 -7.73 -10.60
CA PRO A 91 -12.79 -8.66 -9.50
C PRO A 91 -11.80 -9.84 -9.41
N ARG A 92 -11.97 -10.73 -8.43
CA ARG A 92 -11.07 -11.89 -8.27
C ARG A 92 -11.13 -12.72 -9.56
N TYR A 93 -9.98 -13.21 -10.02
CA TYR A 93 -9.80 -13.92 -11.29
C TYR A 93 -9.99 -13.09 -12.57
N SER A 94 -10.14 -11.76 -12.46
CA SER A 94 -10.14 -10.83 -13.58
C SER A 94 -9.12 -9.73 -13.38
N ALA A 95 -8.53 -9.26 -14.48
CA ALA A 95 -7.66 -8.08 -14.51
C ALA A 95 -8.36 -6.86 -15.14
N SER A 96 -9.68 -6.91 -15.33
CA SER A 96 -10.48 -5.86 -15.99
C SER A 96 -10.46 -4.53 -15.25
N GLN A 97 -10.34 -4.55 -13.93
CA GLN A 97 -10.29 -3.37 -13.07
C GLN A 97 -9.19 -3.51 -12.02
N ARG A 98 -8.99 -2.45 -11.26
CA ARG A 98 -8.16 -2.45 -10.05
C ARG A 98 -9.02 -2.08 -8.85
N ILE A 99 -8.70 -2.66 -7.71
CA ILE A 99 -9.09 -2.13 -6.41
C ILE A 99 -7.91 -1.31 -5.88
N ALA A 100 -8.20 -0.10 -5.40
CA ALA A 100 -7.26 0.78 -4.74
C ALA A 100 -7.78 1.10 -3.34
N VAL A 101 -6.98 0.79 -2.31
CA VAL A 101 -7.25 1.12 -0.91
C VAL A 101 -6.30 2.23 -0.50
N SER A 102 -6.85 3.24 0.19
CA SER A 102 -6.18 4.48 0.54
C SER A 102 -6.14 4.63 2.06
N ALA A 103 -4.99 5.04 2.60
CA ALA A 103 -4.76 5.12 4.03
C ALA A 103 -3.80 6.26 4.41
N GLY A 104 -4.09 6.94 5.53
CA GLY A 104 -3.26 8.01 6.09
C GLY A 104 -2.36 7.53 7.22
N LEU A 105 -1.14 8.09 7.33
CA LEU A 105 -0.21 7.73 8.40
C LEU A 105 -0.75 8.15 9.77
N ALA A 106 -0.89 7.19 10.68
CA ALA A 106 -1.36 7.42 12.05
C ALA A 106 -0.24 7.30 13.09
N GLY A 107 0.85 6.58 12.81
CA GLY A 107 1.94 6.43 13.75
C GLY A 107 3.23 5.88 13.18
N THR A 108 4.34 6.20 13.83
CA THR A 108 5.69 5.72 13.46
C THR A 108 6.38 5.11 14.68
N ARG A 109 6.96 3.93 14.49
CA ARG A 109 7.84 3.27 15.47
C ARG A 109 9.22 3.14 14.85
N ALA A 110 10.18 3.91 15.37
CA ALA A 110 11.58 3.74 15.00
C ALA A 110 12.06 2.33 15.38
N ARG A 111 12.90 1.72 14.55
CA ARG A 111 13.61 0.50 14.97
C ARG A 111 14.46 0.85 16.20
N ARG A 112 14.20 0.18 17.32
CA ARG A 112 15.13 0.21 18.45
C ARG A 112 16.45 -0.36 17.95
N ARG A 113 17.52 0.44 18.01
CA ARG A 113 18.87 -0.11 17.82
C ARG A 113 19.13 -1.06 18.97
N SER A 114 19.38 -2.34 18.67
CA SER A 114 20.02 -3.23 19.62
C SER A 114 21.40 -2.64 19.88
N VAL A 115 21.59 -2.01 21.03
CA VAL A 115 22.93 -1.78 21.55
C VAL A 115 23.36 -3.14 22.07
N SER A 116 24.13 -3.90 21.29
CA SER A 116 24.93 -4.98 21.87
C SER A 116 25.92 -4.31 22.81
N GLN A 117 25.82 -4.62 24.10
CA GLN A 117 26.95 -4.48 25.02
C GLN A 117 28.00 -5.54 24.70
#